data_AF-A0AAW2F863-F1
#
_entry.id   AF-A0AAW2F863-F1
#
_cell.length_a   1.000
_cell.length_b   1.000
_cell.length_c   1.000
_cell.angle_alpha   90.00
_cell.angle_beta   90.00
_cell.angle_gamma   90.00
#
_symmetry.space_group_name_H-M   'P 1'
#
loop_
_entity.id
_entity.type
_entity.pdbx_description
1 polymer ?
#
loop_
_entity_poly.entity_id
_entity_poly.type
_entity_poly.pdbx_seq_one_letter_code
_entity_poly.pdbx_strand_id
1 'polypeptide(L)'
;MPILDQSDDEDDTMWTHFDTTPLMSTYLVAFVVSDYVQIPNEDKTLNMWCRSALARHSKFAQEIALKAREILTRYTNTTVKVPKMDHLAVPQLTAGAMENWGLIIYNENNFAYNEKKDTRHQKMRVAITAAHEMAHQWFGNVVSPRWWSHVWLNEGFASFFEEYVIDEIFKDWRIMDFFVIETQQSALQIDIARNMKPITFEVNQRKEINSLFSDSSYGKAPAILRMLQHIVTPDVFRNGIIKYLHKHQFSTASSDDLWNALQAALDESDISHNSYKLKEVMDSWLKQRHYPVVRVNRNWDTGEITLTQEHFRSKNASERVDSDKWWIPLTFATQTNPDFSNTLPTYWLRPQDKNITIEGIDPNDWIIVNVQQIGYFRVNYDDSSWKKIANYLNSDNYTKIHVLNRASIIDDAYHFLITHQLDINIFLELANYLSQEIDLVALYPMFNILEFTQGFYNFPETDYYKVNIKIVL
;
A
#
# COMPACT_ATOMS: atom_id res chain seq x y z
N MET A 1 3.66 -28.17 11.47
CA MET A 1 4.95 -28.91 11.40
C MET A 1 4.76 -30.26 10.73
N PRO A 2 5.81 -30.90 10.18
CA PRO A 2 5.71 -32.27 9.64
C PRO A 2 5.23 -33.27 10.69
N ILE A 3 4.59 -34.35 10.23
CA ILE A 3 4.21 -35.47 11.08
C ILE A 3 5.49 -36.23 11.41
N LEU A 4 5.75 -36.43 12.70
CA LEU A 4 6.86 -37.21 13.23
C LEU A 4 6.51 -38.70 13.21
N ASP A 5 5.36 -39.05 13.80
CA ASP A 5 4.84 -40.40 13.81
C ASP A 5 3.31 -40.42 13.99
N GLN A 6 2.72 -41.57 13.70
CA GLN A 6 1.31 -41.86 13.95
C GLN A 6 1.19 -43.25 14.55
N SER A 7 0.26 -43.42 15.49
CA SER A 7 -0.05 -44.70 16.11
C SER A 7 -1.55 -44.82 16.37
N ASP A 8 -2.14 -45.96 15.98
CA ASP A 8 -3.52 -46.28 16.31
C ASP A 8 -3.67 -46.41 17.84
N ASP A 9 -4.85 -46.05 18.33
CA ASP A 9 -5.26 -46.19 19.74
C ASP A 9 -6.61 -46.93 19.81
N GLU A 10 -7.12 -47.16 21.01
CA GLU A 10 -8.44 -47.78 21.20
C GLU A 10 -9.57 -46.93 20.55
N ASP A 11 -10.71 -47.56 20.27
CA ASP A 11 -11.94 -46.91 19.76
C ASP A 11 -11.83 -46.18 18.40
N ASP A 12 -11.12 -46.77 17.41
CA ASP A 12 -10.92 -46.20 16.06
C ASP A 12 -10.29 -44.79 16.08
N THR A 13 -9.48 -44.49 17.11
CA THR A 13 -8.74 -43.24 17.24
C THR A 13 -7.27 -43.40 16.87
N MET A 14 -6.59 -42.28 16.59
CA MET A 14 -5.18 -42.26 16.18
C MET A 14 -4.46 -41.09 16.84
N TRP A 15 -3.31 -41.36 17.44
CA TRP A 15 -2.35 -40.33 17.84
C TRP A 15 -1.52 -39.89 16.64
N THR A 16 -1.41 -38.58 16.43
CA THR A 16 -0.50 -38.00 15.44
C THR A 16 0.45 -37.05 16.15
N HIS A 17 1.73 -37.40 16.18
CA HIS A 17 2.78 -36.57 16.76
C HIS A 17 3.41 -35.73 15.65
N PHE A 18 3.71 -34.47 15.96
CA PHE A 18 4.33 -33.53 15.02
C PHE A 18 5.73 -33.15 15.50
N ASP A 19 6.60 -32.80 14.56
CA ASP A 19 7.90 -32.21 14.89
C ASP A 19 7.74 -30.96 15.75
N THR A 20 8.71 -30.74 16.65
CA THR A 20 8.76 -29.54 17.49
C THR A 20 8.93 -28.31 16.61
N THR A 21 8.12 -27.27 16.85
CA THR A 21 8.21 -26.01 16.12
C THR A 21 9.51 -25.27 16.44
N PRO A 22 9.98 -24.38 15.55
CA PRO A 22 10.88 -23.31 15.95
C PRO A 22 10.28 -22.45 17.08
N LEU A 23 11.09 -21.58 17.68
CA LEU A 23 10.55 -20.55 18.56
C LEU A 23 9.60 -19.66 17.77
N MET A 24 8.34 -19.60 18.22
CA MET A 24 7.26 -18.87 17.56
C MET A 24 6.26 -18.32 18.58
N SER A 25 5.50 -17.31 18.16
CA SER A 25 4.46 -16.70 18.98
C SER A 25 3.22 -17.59 19.06
N THR A 26 2.51 -17.55 20.19
CA THR A 26 1.35 -18.43 20.45
C THR A 26 0.17 -18.20 19.49
N TYR A 27 -0.01 -16.99 18.96
CA TYR A 27 -1.09 -16.67 18.02
C TYR A 27 -0.98 -17.42 16.67
N LEU A 28 0.20 -17.97 16.38
CA LEU A 28 0.48 -18.71 15.14
C LEU A 28 0.27 -20.22 15.28
N VAL A 29 0.03 -20.74 16.49
CA VAL A 29 -0.20 -22.18 16.69
C VAL A 29 -1.51 -22.58 16.03
N ALA A 30 -1.46 -23.60 15.17
CA ALA A 30 -2.64 -24.15 14.50
C ALA A 30 -2.54 -25.67 14.34
N PHE A 31 -3.68 -26.34 14.38
CA PHE A 31 -3.88 -27.74 14.01
C PHE A 31 -5.29 -27.90 13.45
N VAL A 32 -5.46 -28.84 12.52
CA VAL A 32 -6.74 -29.11 11.86
C VAL A 32 -6.96 -30.61 11.78
N VAL A 33 -8.18 -31.05 12.10
CA VAL A 33 -8.63 -32.44 11.93
C VAL A 33 -9.74 -32.41 10.87
N SER A 34 -9.52 -33.09 9.75
CA SER A 34 -10.46 -33.09 8.62
C SER A 34 -10.26 -34.31 7.72
N ASP A 35 -11.23 -34.57 6.86
CA ASP A 35 -11.20 -35.56 5.78
C ASP A 35 -10.75 -34.94 4.43
N TYR A 36 -10.03 -33.82 4.48
CA TYR A 36 -9.63 -33.08 3.29
C TYR A 36 -8.63 -33.86 2.42
N VAL A 37 -8.69 -33.59 1.12
CA VAL A 37 -7.73 -34.16 0.17
C VAL A 37 -6.48 -33.30 0.11
N GLN A 38 -5.34 -33.96 -0.04
CA GLN A 38 -4.04 -33.33 -0.25
C GLN A 38 -3.74 -33.18 -1.75
N ILE A 39 -3.30 -31.99 -2.16
CA ILE A 39 -2.75 -31.71 -3.48
C ILE A 39 -1.30 -31.24 -3.28
N PRO A 40 -0.30 -32.13 -3.34
CA PRO A 40 1.10 -31.77 -3.16
C PRO A 40 1.69 -31.11 -4.41
N ASN A 41 2.76 -30.32 -4.24
CA ASN A 41 3.66 -29.96 -5.34
C ASN A 41 4.67 -31.10 -5.61
N GLU A 42 5.54 -30.94 -6.61
CA GLU A 42 6.47 -31.99 -7.06
C GLU A 42 7.38 -32.54 -5.94
N ASP A 43 7.93 -31.67 -5.10
CA ASP A 43 8.82 -32.05 -3.99
C ASP A 43 8.10 -32.24 -2.65
N LYS A 44 6.77 -32.12 -2.63
CA LYS A 44 5.88 -32.23 -1.45
C LYS A 44 6.20 -31.24 -0.31
N THR A 45 6.98 -30.20 -0.58
CA THR A 45 7.29 -29.15 0.41
C THR A 45 6.19 -28.10 0.52
N LEU A 46 5.27 -28.03 -0.45
CA LEU A 46 4.12 -27.14 -0.42
C LEU A 46 2.85 -27.88 -0.83
N ASN A 47 1.90 -28.02 0.09
CA ASN A 47 0.68 -28.80 -0.13
C ASN A 47 -0.57 -27.95 0.01
N MET A 48 -1.55 -28.21 -0.84
CA MET A 48 -2.88 -27.65 -0.71
C MET A 48 -3.80 -28.68 -0.05
N TRP A 49 -4.63 -28.25 0.89
CA TRP A 49 -5.59 -29.08 1.61
C TRP A 49 -6.97 -28.47 1.49
N CYS A 50 -7.93 -29.21 0.97
CA CYS A 50 -9.29 -28.70 0.82
C CYS A 50 -10.30 -29.85 0.67
N ARG A 51 -11.59 -29.51 0.65
CA ARG A 51 -12.65 -30.43 0.24
C ARG A 51 -12.39 -30.90 -1.19
N SER A 52 -12.70 -32.17 -1.48
CA SER A 52 -12.45 -32.81 -2.79
C SER A 52 -12.99 -31.99 -3.98
N ALA A 53 -14.15 -31.34 -3.84
CA ALA A 53 -14.76 -30.51 -4.87
C ALA A 53 -13.90 -29.30 -5.30
N LEU A 54 -13.00 -28.81 -4.43
CA LEU A 54 -12.14 -27.66 -4.69
C LEU A 54 -10.73 -28.04 -5.18
N ALA A 55 -10.36 -29.32 -5.14
CA ALA A 55 -8.99 -29.76 -5.39
C ALA A 55 -8.43 -29.23 -6.73
N ARG A 56 -9.21 -29.36 -7.81
CA ARG A 56 -8.83 -28.87 -9.15
C ARG A 56 -8.72 -27.35 -9.27
N HIS A 57 -9.26 -26.59 -8.32
CA HIS A 57 -9.28 -25.13 -8.30
C HIS A 57 -8.19 -24.53 -7.40
N SER A 58 -7.47 -25.36 -6.65
CA SER A 58 -6.39 -24.94 -5.75
C SER A 58 -5.05 -24.65 -6.45
N LYS A 59 -4.88 -25.18 -7.67
CA LYS A 59 -3.59 -25.18 -8.37
C LYS A 59 -3.04 -23.77 -8.62
N PHE A 60 -3.91 -22.81 -8.95
CA PHE A 60 -3.47 -21.44 -9.17
C PHE A 60 -2.87 -20.81 -7.90
N ALA A 61 -3.53 -20.94 -6.75
CA ALA A 61 -2.99 -20.47 -5.47
C ALA A 61 -1.67 -21.17 -5.12
N GLN A 62 -1.55 -22.47 -5.41
CA GLN A 62 -0.32 -23.22 -5.21
C GLN A 62 0.85 -22.66 -6.04
N GLU A 63 0.60 -22.35 -7.32
CA GLU A 63 1.60 -21.76 -8.21
C GLU A 63 2.06 -20.38 -7.73
N ILE A 64 1.14 -19.55 -7.25
CA ILE A 64 1.47 -18.24 -6.68
C ILE A 64 2.30 -18.40 -5.40
N ALA A 65 1.88 -19.26 -4.48
CA ALA A 65 2.61 -19.48 -3.24
C ALA A 65 4.05 -20.00 -3.47
N LEU A 66 4.24 -20.88 -4.46
CA LEU A 66 5.56 -21.36 -4.86
C LEU A 66 6.45 -20.23 -5.39
N LYS A 67 5.93 -19.38 -6.28
CA LYS A 67 6.66 -18.23 -6.82
C LYS A 67 6.94 -17.17 -5.76
N ALA A 68 5.96 -16.88 -4.90
CA ALA A 68 6.11 -15.98 -3.76
C ALA A 68 7.22 -16.43 -2.83
N ARG A 69 7.26 -17.72 -2.48
CA ARG A 69 8.35 -18.32 -1.68
C ARG A 69 9.71 -18.10 -2.32
N GLU A 70 9.84 -18.33 -3.62
CA GLU A 70 11.10 -18.15 -4.36
C GLU A 70 11.54 -16.68 -4.37
N ILE A 71 10.64 -15.78 -4.75
CA ILE A 71 10.89 -14.34 -4.84
C ILE A 71 11.29 -13.79 -3.47
N LEU A 72 10.53 -14.10 -2.42
CA LEU A 72 10.79 -13.59 -1.07
C LEU A 72 12.07 -14.18 -0.47
N THR A 73 12.39 -15.44 -0.75
CA THR A 73 13.65 -16.05 -0.31
C THR A 73 14.84 -15.35 -0.97
N ARG A 74 14.76 -15.08 -2.28
CA ARG A 74 15.78 -14.33 -3.02
C ARG A 74 15.88 -12.89 -2.53
N TYR A 75 14.74 -12.23 -2.29
CA TYR A 75 14.67 -10.84 -1.84
C TYR A 75 15.27 -10.68 -0.45
N THR A 76 14.89 -11.53 0.49
CA THR A 76 15.32 -11.44 1.90
C THR A 76 16.65 -12.12 2.20
N ASN A 77 17.22 -12.83 1.22
CA ASN A 77 18.45 -13.61 1.39
C ASN A 77 18.40 -14.51 2.63
N THR A 78 17.23 -15.07 2.94
CA THR A 78 17.05 -15.87 4.15
C THR A 78 17.68 -17.25 4.00
N THR A 79 18.22 -17.76 5.09
CA THR A 79 18.62 -19.17 5.22
C THR A 79 17.60 -20.00 6.00
N VAL A 80 16.57 -19.36 6.55
CA VAL A 80 15.52 -20.05 7.30
C VAL A 80 14.70 -20.91 6.34
N LYS A 81 14.59 -22.21 6.67
CA LYS A 81 13.78 -23.15 5.92
C LYS A 81 12.63 -23.62 6.78
N VAL A 82 11.41 -23.44 6.28
CA VAL A 82 10.24 -24.14 6.82
C VAL A 82 10.19 -25.50 6.11
N PRO A 83 10.25 -26.63 6.84
CA PRO A 83 10.41 -27.96 6.22
C PRO A 83 9.22 -28.34 5.31
N LYS A 84 8.04 -27.79 5.59
CA LYS A 84 6.87 -27.83 4.70
C LYS A 84 6.00 -26.60 4.88
N MET A 85 5.22 -26.25 3.87
CA MET A 85 4.18 -25.24 3.92
C MET A 85 2.85 -25.85 3.48
N ASP A 86 1.92 -26.00 4.41
CA ASP A 86 0.57 -26.43 4.08
C ASP A 86 -0.34 -25.20 3.89
N HIS A 87 -1.19 -25.23 2.87
CA HIS A 87 -2.21 -24.21 2.61
C HIS A 87 -3.57 -24.91 2.67
N LEU A 88 -4.43 -24.53 3.62
CA LEU A 88 -5.67 -25.23 3.90
C LEU A 88 -6.88 -24.32 3.70
N ALA A 89 -7.90 -24.77 2.98
CA ALA A 89 -9.11 -23.99 2.73
C ALA A 89 -10.28 -24.44 3.62
N VAL A 90 -10.84 -23.52 4.41
CA VAL A 90 -12.04 -23.77 5.23
C VAL A 90 -13.27 -23.03 4.67
N PRO A 91 -14.48 -23.63 4.75
CA PRO A 91 -15.70 -23.01 4.20
C PRO A 91 -16.04 -21.67 4.83
N GLN A 92 -15.73 -21.50 6.12
CA GLN A 92 -15.96 -20.25 6.85
C GLN A 92 -14.74 -19.92 7.70
N LEU A 93 -14.16 -18.77 7.39
CA LEU A 93 -13.17 -18.08 8.20
C LEU A 93 -13.62 -16.62 8.25
N THR A 94 -13.67 -16.02 9.45
CA THR A 94 -14.04 -14.61 9.61
C THR A 94 -13.02 -13.69 8.94
N ALA A 95 -11.74 -14.07 9.00
CA ALA A 95 -10.67 -13.45 8.24
C ALA A 95 -10.62 -13.98 6.80
N GLY A 96 -9.93 -13.26 5.91
CA GLY A 96 -9.67 -13.72 4.55
C GLY A 96 -8.75 -14.95 4.52
N ALA A 97 -7.69 -14.90 5.30
CA ALA A 97 -6.76 -15.98 5.58
C ALA A 97 -6.06 -15.73 6.94
N MET A 98 -5.21 -16.66 7.37
CA MET A 98 -4.40 -16.58 8.59
C MET A 98 -3.06 -17.27 8.36
N GLU A 99 -1.98 -16.62 8.77
CA GLU A 99 -0.61 -16.90 8.35
C GLU A 99 0.10 -18.00 9.15
N ASN A 100 -0.65 -18.85 9.86
CA ASN A 100 -0.10 -19.78 10.86
C ASN A 100 1.12 -20.55 10.31
N TRP A 101 2.19 -20.61 11.11
CA TRP A 101 3.50 -20.94 10.57
C TRP A 101 3.61 -22.39 10.10
N GLY A 102 3.71 -22.58 8.78
CA GLY A 102 3.74 -23.90 8.14
C GLY A 102 2.36 -24.51 7.88
N LEU A 103 1.27 -23.83 8.20
CA LEU A 103 -0.12 -24.22 7.91
C LEU A 103 -1.00 -22.97 7.71
N ILE A 104 -0.90 -22.33 6.55
CA ILE A 104 -1.72 -21.15 6.25
C ILE A 104 -3.17 -21.57 6.03
N ILE A 105 -4.11 -20.90 6.68
CA ILE A 105 -5.55 -21.23 6.58
C ILE A 105 -6.28 -20.14 5.80
N TYR A 106 -7.05 -20.52 4.79
CA TYR A 106 -7.76 -19.63 3.89
C TYR A 106 -9.27 -19.80 4.03
N ASN A 107 -10.01 -18.71 3.83
CA ASN A 107 -11.37 -18.83 3.34
C ASN A 107 -11.34 -19.43 1.92
N GLU A 108 -12.25 -20.35 1.58
CA GLU A 108 -12.31 -20.98 0.25
C GLU A 108 -12.32 -19.98 -0.92
N ASN A 109 -12.96 -18.82 -0.74
CA ASN A 109 -13.01 -17.76 -1.75
C ASN A 109 -11.66 -17.09 -2.00
N ASN A 110 -10.66 -17.24 -1.12
CA ASN A 110 -9.31 -16.71 -1.32
C ASN A 110 -8.30 -17.80 -1.73
N PHE A 111 -8.77 -19.03 -1.91
CA PHE A 111 -7.93 -20.19 -2.19
C PHE A 111 -8.24 -20.82 -3.56
N ALA A 112 -9.51 -20.91 -3.91
CA ALA A 112 -9.95 -21.56 -5.14
C ALA A 112 -10.11 -20.57 -6.29
N TYR A 113 -9.60 -20.94 -7.46
CA TYR A 113 -9.83 -20.23 -8.72
C TYR A 113 -10.28 -21.18 -9.83
N ASN A 114 -11.42 -20.86 -10.45
CA ASN A 114 -11.99 -21.58 -11.56
C ASN A 114 -11.92 -20.74 -12.84
N GLU A 115 -10.90 -21.00 -13.66
CA GLU A 115 -10.64 -20.29 -14.92
C GLU A 115 -11.85 -20.21 -15.88
N LYS A 116 -12.77 -21.18 -15.83
CA LYS A 116 -13.96 -21.20 -16.73
C LYS A 116 -15.13 -20.35 -16.23
N LYS A 117 -15.13 -19.93 -14.97
CA LYS A 117 -16.28 -19.28 -14.32
C LYS A 117 -15.94 -17.98 -13.62
N ASP A 118 -14.74 -17.90 -13.06
CA ASP A 118 -14.36 -16.80 -12.18
C ASP A 118 -13.81 -15.62 -12.96
N THR A 119 -14.03 -14.43 -12.42
CA THR A 119 -13.59 -13.17 -13.03
C THR A 119 -12.08 -12.96 -12.87
N ARG A 120 -11.53 -11.99 -13.62
CA ARG A 120 -10.14 -11.53 -13.42
C ARG A 120 -9.93 -10.99 -12.00
N HIS A 121 -10.95 -10.32 -11.44
CA HIS A 121 -10.92 -9.85 -10.04
C HIS A 121 -10.71 -10.98 -9.05
N GLN A 122 -11.45 -12.09 -9.23
CA GLN A 122 -11.30 -13.27 -8.39
C GLN A 122 -9.91 -13.90 -8.54
N LYS A 123 -9.37 -13.95 -9.76
CA LYS A 123 -7.98 -14.39 -10.00
C LYS A 123 -6.98 -13.52 -9.24
N MET A 124 -7.12 -12.20 -9.31
CA MET A 124 -6.27 -11.25 -8.60
C MET A 124 -6.34 -11.46 -7.09
N ARG A 125 -7.55 -11.54 -6.53
CA ARG A 125 -7.79 -11.79 -5.10
C ARG A 125 -7.06 -13.03 -4.59
N VAL A 126 -7.21 -14.17 -5.28
CA VAL A 126 -6.53 -15.42 -4.89
C VAL A 126 -5.01 -15.27 -4.97
N ALA A 127 -4.49 -14.57 -5.97
CA ALA A 127 -3.06 -14.34 -6.11
C ALA A 127 -2.52 -13.45 -4.97
N ILE A 128 -3.15 -12.30 -4.73
CA ILE A 128 -2.76 -11.34 -3.68
C ILE A 128 -2.80 -12.02 -2.32
N THR A 129 -3.90 -12.70 -1.95
CA THR A 129 -3.98 -13.37 -0.65
C THR A 129 -2.90 -14.46 -0.50
N ALA A 130 -2.65 -15.27 -1.53
CA ALA A 130 -1.59 -16.27 -1.46
C ALA A 130 -0.20 -15.62 -1.27
N ALA A 131 0.07 -14.47 -1.91
CA ALA A 131 1.33 -13.74 -1.74
C ALA A 131 1.42 -13.08 -0.35
N HIS A 132 0.33 -12.52 0.18
CA HIS A 132 0.22 -11.92 1.51
C HIS A 132 0.65 -12.88 2.61
N GLU A 133 -0.01 -14.05 2.65
CA GLU A 133 0.23 -15.05 3.67
C GLU A 133 1.64 -15.65 3.56
N MET A 134 2.18 -15.70 2.33
CA MET A 134 3.56 -16.10 2.11
C MET A 134 4.57 -15.05 2.61
N ALA A 135 4.25 -13.75 2.49
CA ALA A 135 5.09 -12.68 3.05
C ALA A 135 5.17 -12.74 4.58
N HIS A 136 4.06 -13.08 5.25
CA HIS A 136 4.03 -13.26 6.69
C HIS A 136 4.98 -14.34 7.24
N GLN A 137 5.37 -15.31 6.40
CA GLN A 137 6.34 -16.32 6.78
C GLN A 137 7.69 -15.71 7.16
N TRP A 138 7.98 -14.48 6.72
CA TRP A 138 9.07 -13.64 7.22
C TRP A 138 8.58 -12.57 8.20
N PHE A 139 7.57 -11.81 7.80
CA PHE A 139 7.05 -10.63 8.52
C PHE A 139 5.84 -11.00 9.39
N GLY A 140 6.11 -11.46 10.61
CA GLY A 140 5.10 -11.95 11.55
C GLY A 140 5.51 -13.27 12.18
N ASN A 141 6.05 -14.19 11.38
CA ASN A 141 6.43 -15.53 11.81
C ASN A 141 7.90 -15.60 12.24
N VAL A 142 8.84 -15.39 11.31
CA VAL A 142 10.28 -15.38 11.62
C VAL A 142 10.63 -14.22 12.54
N VAL A 143 10.06 -13.04 12.29
CA VAL A 143 10.15 -11.90 13.21
C VAL A 143 8.73 -11.48 13.58
N SER A 144 8.37 -11.67 14.85
CA SER A 144 7.07 -11.26 15.39
C SER A 144 7.11 -9.83 15.94
N PRO A 145 5.97 -9.12 16.02
CA PRO A 145 5.95 -7.81 16.65
C PRO A 145 6.13 -7.98 18.17
N ARG A 146 6.93 -7.10 18.79
CA ARG A 146 7.16 -7.12 20.25
C ARG A 146 5.88 -6.94 21.06
N TRP A 147 4.96 -6.17 20.51
CA TRP A 147 3.62 -5.99 21.03
C TRP A 147 2.67 -5.62 19.89
N TRP A 148 1.36 -5.75 20.12
CA TRP A 148 0.33 -5.44 19.13
C TRP A 148 0.42 -3.99 18.61
N SER A 149 0.90 -3.03 19.39
CA SER A 149 1.15 -1.66 18.91
C SER A 149 2.11 -1.57 17.72
N HIS A 150 2.86 -2.65 17.42
CA HIS A 150 3.74 -2.79 16.26
C HIS A 150 3.23 -3.80 15.23
N VAL A 151 1.96 -4.22 15.27
CA VAL A 151 1.40 -5.23 14.34
C VAL A 151 1.45 -4.81 12.87
N TRP A 152 1.57 -3.51 12.59
CA TRP A 152 1.81 -3.01 11.24
C TRP A 152 3.13 -3.56 10.62
N LEU A 153 4.10 -4.01 11.44
CA LEU A 153 5.29 -4.72 10.96
C LEU A 153 4.96 -6.08 10.36
N ASN A 154 3.78 -6.63 10.64
CA ASN A 154 3.25 -7.81 9.97
C ASN A 154 2.45 -7.34 8.75
N GLU A 155 1.28 -6.74 9.01
CA GLU A 155 0.27 -6.45 7.99
C GLU A 155 0.76 -5.44 6.94
N GLY A 156 1.48 -4.42 7.36
CA GLY A 156 2.01 -3.41 6.45
C GLY A 156 3.07 -3.98 5.51
N PHE A 157 3.95 -4.84 6.03
CA PHE A 157 4.94 -5.53 5.20
C PHE A 157 4.30 -6.59 4.29
N ALA A 158 3.35 -7.38 4.80
CA ALA A 158 2.65 -8.36 3.99
C ALA A 158 1.87 -7.67 2.86
N SER A 159 1.19 -6.56 3.14
CA SER A 159 0.48 -5.76 2.14
C SER A 159 1.41 -5.06 1.15
N PHE A 160 2.65 -4.73 1.53
CA PHE A 160 3.63 -4.19 0.58
C PHE A 160 4.21 -5.31 -0.31
N PHE A 161 4.57 -6.45 0.30
CA PHE A 161 5.22 -7.53 -0.40
C PHE A 161 4.26 -8.38 -1.24
N GLU A 162 2.96 -8.44 -0.91
CA GLU A 162 1.98 -9.07 -1.79
C GLU A 162 1.99 -8.40 -3.17
N GLU A 163 1.95 -7.07 -3.21
CA GLU A 163 1.91 -6.29 -4.45
C GLU A 163 3.24 -6.41 -5.19
N TYR A 164 4.37 -6.30 -4.48
CA TYR A 164 5.69 -6.51 -5.07
C TYR A 164 5.82 -7.90 -5.71
N VAL A 165 5.38 -8.95 -5.02
CA VAL A 165 5.46 -10.33 -5.53
C VAL A 165 4.55 -10.52 -6.73
N ILE A 166 3.32 -10.02 -6.70
CA ILE A 166 2.39 -10.16 -7.84
C ILE A 166 2.89 -9.33 -9.03
N ASP A 167 3.48 -8.16 -8.83
CA ASP A 167 4.10 -7.38 -9.91
C ASP A 167 5.28 -8.12 -10.55
N GLU A 168 6.09 -8.81 -9.74
CA GLU A 168 7.18 -9.67 -10.23
C GLU A 168 6.67 -10.88 -11.04
N ILE A 169 5.52 -11.46 -10.67
CA ILE A 169 4.94 -12.61 -11.35
C ILE A 169 4.18 -12.20 -12.63
N PHE A 170 3.45 -11.09 -12.59
CA PHE A 170 2.54 -10.64 -13.66
C PHE A 170 2.85 -9.21 -14.09
N LYS A 171 3.93 -9.04 -14.86
CA LYS A 171 4.39 -7.72 -15.32
C LYS A 171 3.37 -6.91 -16.12
N ASP A 172 2.47 -7.59 -16.83
CA ASP A 172 1.41 -6.93 -17.62
C ASP A 172 0.21 -6.47 -16.77
N TRP A 173 0.19 -6.76 -15.46
CA TRP A 173 -0.92 -6.40 -14.59
C TRP A 173 -0.81 -5.00 -14.00
N ARG A 174 0.35 -4.34 -14.12
CA ARG A 174 0.61 -2.99 -13.60
C ARG A 174 0.23 -2.85 -12.12
N ILE A 175 0.59 -3.85 -11.32
CA ILE A 175 0.17 -3.98 -9.93
C ILE A 175 0.53 -2.74 -9.11
N MET A 176 1.76 -2.25 -9.28
CA MET A 176 2.21 -1.06 -8.55
C MET A 176 1.49 0.23 -8.98
N ASP A 177 0.95 0.30 -10.19
CA ASP A 177 0.11 1.44 -10.59
C ASP A 177 -1.26 1.36 -9.90
N PHE A 178 -1.88 0.18 -9.92
CA PHE A 178 -3.15 -0.07 -9.24
C PHE A 178 -3.05 0.07 -7.72
N PHE A 179 -1.92 -0.30 -7.12
CA PHE A 179 -1.64 -0.01 -5.71
C PHE A 179 -1.81 1.48 -5.38
N VAL A 180 -1.36 2.38 -6.25
CA VAL A 180 -1.49 3.83 -6.00
C VAL A 180 -2.95 4.26 -6.03
N ILE A 181 -3.70 3.86 -7.07
CA ILE A 181 -5.07 4.33 -7.30
C ILE A 181 -6.14 3.58 -6.47
N GLU A 182 -5.90 2.32 -6.11
CA GLU A 182 -6.84 1.49 -5.35
C GLU A 182 -6.52 1.48 -3.86
N THR A 183 -5.24 1.39 -3.49
CA THR A 183 -4.83 1.25 -2.08
C THR A 183 -4.45 2.60 -1.47
N GLN A 184 -3.50 3.32 -2.07
CA GLN A 184 -2.98 4.56 -1.49
C GLN A 184 -4.02 5.70 -1.54
N GLN A 185 -4.69 5.93 -2.67
CA GLN A 185 -5.72 6.97 -2.79
C GLN A 185 -6.94 6.67 -1.91
N SER A 186 -7.39 5.41 -1.86
CA SER A 186 -8.45 4.98 -0.95
C SER A 186 -8.06 5.20 0.52
N ALA A 187 -6.82 4.86 0.90
CA ALA A 187 -6.32 5.13 2.24
C ALA A 187 -6.32 6.63 2.57
N LEU A 188 -5.91 7.52 1.66
CA LEU A 188 -6.01 8.97 1.85
C LEU A 188 -7.47 9.41 2.04
N GLN A 189 -8.43 8.86 1.29
CA GLN A 189 -9.85 9.22 1.46
C GLN A 189 -10.38 8.74 2.82
N ILE A 190 -10.09 7.49 3.21
CA ILE A 190 -10.54 6.88 4.46
C ILE A 190 -9.91 7.54 5.68
N ASP A 191 -8.64 7.97 5.60
CA ASP A 191 -7.89 8.58 6.71
C ASP A 191 -8.71 9.72 7.33
N ILE A 192 -9.29 10.56 6.48
CA ILE A 192 -10.18 11.66 6.89
C ILE A 192 -11.61 11.17 7.14
N ALA A 193 -12.22 10.46 6.19
CA ALA A 193 -13.65 10.15 6.22
C ALA A 193 -14.06 9.29 7.44
N ARG A 194 -13.14 8.45 7.94
CA ARG A 194 -13.38 7.57 9.09
C ARG A 194 -12.59 7.95 10.35
N ASN A 195 -11.89 9.09 10.34
CA ASN A 195 -10.99 9.50 11.44
C ASN A 195 -10.04 8.35 11.82
N MET A 196 -9.28 7.89 10.83
CA MET A 196 -8.42 6.73 10.97
C MET A 196 -7.38 6.96 12.06
N LYS A 197 -7.11 5.92 12.85
CA LYS A 197 -6.10 5.99 13.90
C LYS A 197 -4.68 6.02 13.30
N PRO A 198 -3.67 6.50 14.04
CA PRO A 198 -2.28 6.35 13.62
C PRO A 198 -1.94 4.87 13.35
N ILE A 199 -0.90 4.62 12.56
CA ILE A 199 -0.41 3.24 12.33
C ILE A 199 0.02 2.61 13.66
N THR A 200 0.69 3.39 14.51
CA THR A 200 1.14 2.93 15.83
C THR A 200 0.47 3.72 16.95
N PHE A 201 -0.21 3.03 17.86
CA PHE A 201 -0.71 3.59 19.11
C PHE A 201 -0.69 2.52 20.21
N GLU A 202 -0.67 2.96 21.46
CA GLU A 202 -0.69 2.07 22.61
C GLU A 202 -2.03 1.33 22.71
N VAL A 203 -1.97 0.03 23.00
CA VAL A 203 -3.13 -0.84 23.16
C VAL A 203 -2.96 -1.75 24.36
N ASN A 204 -4.04 -1.93 25.11
CA ASN A 204 -4.06 -2.74 26.34
C ASN A 204 -5.24 -3.73 26.37
N GLN A 205 -6.32 -3.48 25.62
CA GLN A 205 -7.51 -4.33 25.61
C GLN A 205 -7.69 -5.06 24.27
N ARG A 206 -8.33 -6.24 24.30
CA ARG A 206 -8.64 -7.03 23.08
C ARG A 206 -9.37 -6.23 22.00
N LYS A 207 -10.33 -5.38 22.38
CA LYS A 207 -11.05 -4.53 21.42
C LYS A 207 -10.13 -3.50 20.75
N GLU A 208 -9.16 -2.98 21.49
CA GLU A 208 -8.16 -2.04 20.95
C GLU A 208 -7.19 -2.76 20.02
N ILE A 209 -6.75 -3.96 20.41
CA ILE A 209 -5.91 -4.84 19.58
C ILE A 209 -6.61 -5.13 18.24
N ASN A 210 -7.88 -5.56 18.28
CA ASN A 210 -8.65 -5.82 17.06
C ASN A 210 -8.80 -4.57 16.18
N SER A 211 -8.77 -3.36 16.75
CA SER A 211 -8.87 -2.12 15.98
C SER A 211 -7.60 -1.73 15.22
N LEU A 212 -6.48 -2.43 15.46
CA LEU A 212 -5.24 -2.22 14.70
C LEU A 212 -5.28 -2.90 13.33
N PHE A 213 -6.09 -3.95 13.17
CA PHE A 213 -6.34 -4.62 11.89
C PHE A 213 -7.36 -3.79 11.09
N SER A 214 -6.89 -2.67 10.55
CA SER A 214 -7.70 -1.66 9.87
C SER A 214 -6.97 -1.04 8.68
N ASP A 215 -7.65 -0.15 7.95
CA ASP A 215 -7.11 0.54 6.77
C ASP A 215 -5.77 1.27 7.04
N SER A 216 -5.43 1.59 8.30
CA SER A 216 -4.12 2.13 8.66
C SER A 216 -2.98 1.12 8.46
N SER A 217 -3.22 -0.15 8.79
CA SER A 217 -2.23 -1.23 8.68
C SER A 217 -2.16 -1.84 7.29
N TYR A 218 -3.29 -1.91 6.58
CA TYR A 218 -3.37 -2.52 5.24
C TYR A 218 -3.28 -1.52 4.07
N GLY A 219 -3.61 -0.25 4.28
CA GLY A 219 -3.57 0.78 3.24
C GLY A 219 -2.44 1.79 3.45
N LYS A 220 -2.44 2.47 4.60
CA LYS A 220 -1.46 3.53 4.88
C LYS A 220 -0.05 2.97 5.11
N ALA A 221 0.10 1.93 5.92
CA ALA A 221 1.41 1.36 6.22
C ALA A 221 2.19 0.89 4.97
N PRO A 222 1.63 0.11 4.02
CA PRO A 222 2.36 -0.24 2.80
C PRO A 222 2.67 0.97 1.92
N ALA A 223 1.80 1.99 1.88
CA ALA A 223 2.10 3.22 1.13
C ALA A 223 3.29 3.98 1.75
N ILE A 224 3.39 3.99 3.08
CA ILE A 224 4.53 4.55 3.80
C ILE A 224 5.81 3.71 3.59
N LEU A 225 5.71 2.37 3.48
CA LEU A 225 6.83 1.50 3.10
C LEU A 225 7.30 1.76 1.67
N ARG A 226 6.38 1.94 0.71
CA ARG A 226 6.70 2.35 -0.66
C ARG A 226 7.42 3.69 -0.67
N MET A 227 6.88 4.70 0.00
CA MET A 227 7.54 6.02 0.12
C MET A 227 8.96 5.88 0.69
N LEU A 228 9.12 5.08 1.76
CA LEU A 228 10.43 4.80 2.37
C LEU A 228 11.39 4.11 1.41
N GLN A 229 10.96 3.12 0.64
CA GLN A 229 11.78 2.46 -0.38
C GLN A 229 12.33 3.48 -1.40
N HIS A 230 11.53 4.48 -1.78
CA HIS A 230 11.97 5.54 -2.69
C HIS A 230 12.82 6.63 -2.00
N ILE A 231 12.64 6.87 -0.69
CA ILE A 231 13.53 7.76 0.09
C ILE A 231 14.96 7.19 0.12
N VAL A 232 15.10 5.88 0.37
CA VAL A 232 16.41 5.25 0.57
C VAL A 232 16.95 4.49 -0.64
N THR A 233 16.18 4.35 -1.72
CA THR A 233 16.37 3.43 -2.87
C THR A 233 16.02 1.96 -2.60
N PRO A 234 15.62 1.20 -3.64
CA PRO A 234 15.31 -0.22 -3.53
C PRO A 234 16.44 -1.07 -2.94
N ASP A 235 17.70 -0.81 -3.30
CA ASP A 235 18.84 -1.63 -2.86
C ASP A 235 19.14 -1.45 -1.36
N VAL A 236 19.15 -0.19 -0.89
CA VAL A 236 19.33 0.09 0.54
C VAL A 236 18.14 -0.42 1.36
N PHE A 237 16.92 -0.23 0.85
CA PHE A 237 15.72 -0.76 1.50
C PHE A 237 15.82 -2.28 1.66
N ARG A 238 16.12 -3.01 0.58
CA ARG A 238 16.33 -4.46 0.60
C ARG A 238 17.42 -4.85 1.60
N ASN A 239 18.58 -4.19 1.57
CA ASN A 239 19.68 -4.50 2.49
C ASN A 239 19.31 -4.24 3.96
N GLY A 240 18.54 -3.20 4.25
CA GLY A 240 18.03 -2.94 5.59
C GLY A 240 17.04 -4.00 6.06
N ILE A 241 16.16 -4.47 5.17
CA ILE A 241 15.25 -5.60 5.46
C ILE A 241 16.03 -6.90 5.74
N ILE A 242 17.08 -7.19 4.97
CA ILE A 242 17.95 -8.35 5.22
C ILE A 242 18.59 -8.25 6.61
N LYS A 243 19.16 -7.09 6.96
CA LYS A 243 19.76 -6.85 8.28
C LYS A 243 18.73 -7.00 9.40
N TYR A 244 17.52 -6.45 9.22
CA TYR A 244 16.42 -6.54 10.16
C TYR A 244 16.02 -8.00 10.43
N LEU A 245 15.72 -8.76 9.38
CA LEU A 245 15.30 -10.16 9.49
C LEU A 245 16.39 -11.03 10.11
N HIS A 246 17.66 -10.86 9.70
CA HIS A 246 18.77 -11.63 10.25
C HIS A 246 19.00 -11.34 11.74
N LYS A 247 18.89 -10.07 12.16
CA LYS A 247 19.12 -9.66 13.55
C LYS A 247 18.01 -10.13 14.49
N HIS A 248 16.77 -10.15 14.04
CA HIS A 248 15.59 -10.44 14.86
C HIS A 248 14.98 -11.82 14.61
N GLN A 249 15.66 -12.68 13.86
CA GLN A 249 15.21 -14.04 13.52
C GLN A 249 14.82 -14.84 14.76
N PHE A 250 13.63 -15.46 14.75
CA PHE A 250 13.04 -16.20 15.86
C PHE A 250 12.85 -15.37 17.15
N SER A 251 12.69 -14.06 16.99
CA SER A 251 12.53 -13.11 18.09
C SER A 251 11.45 -12.09 17.77
N THR A 252 11.40 -11.03 18.59
CA THR A 252 10.46 -9.93 18.43
C THR A 252 11.14 -8.61 18.08
N ALA A 253 10.42 -7.73 17.42
CA ALA A 253 10.89 -6.41 17.03
C ALA A 253 9.87 -5.29 17.27
N SER A 254 10.37 -4.07 17.51
CA SER A 254 9.59 -2.83 17.46
C SER A 254 9.87 -2.05 16.18
N SER A 255 9.12 -0.97 15.94
CA SER A 255 9.40 -0.06 14.80
C SER A 255 10.82 0.49 14.85
N ASP A 256 11.35 0.79 16.05
CA ASP A 256 12.71 1.30 16.22
C ASP A 256 13.78 0.29 15.79
N ASP A 257 13.53 -1.01 15.98
CA ASP A 257 14.43 -2.07 15.52
C ASP A 257 14.54 -2.09 13.99
N LEU A 258 13.41 -1.88 13.28
CA LEU A 258 13.39 -1.73 11.82
C LEU A 258 14.14 -0.47 11.39
N TRP A 259 13.89 0.69 12.02
CA TRP A 259 14.56 1.94 11.70
C TRP A 259 16.06 1.86 11.87
N ASN A 260 16.53 1.21 12.94
CA ASN A 260 17.95 1.00 13.18
C ASN A 260 18.59 0.13 12.08
N ALA A 261 17.91 -0.91 11.61
CA ALA A 261 18.43 -1.78 10.56
C ALA A 261 18.51 -1.07 9.19
N LEU A 262 17.47 -0.31 8.83
CA LEU A 262 17.47 0.50 7.61
C LEU A 262 18.46 1.66 7.68
N GLN A 263 18.60 2.31 8.83
CA GLN A 263 19.57 3.38 9.01
C GLN A 263 21.00 2.83 8.86
N ALA A 264 21.29 1.65 9.42
CA ALA A 264 22.59 1.01 9.24
C ALA A 264 22.88 0.69 7.75
N ALA A 265 21.89 0.22 6.99
CA ALA A 265 22.05 0.01 5.55
C ALA A 265 22.26 1.31 4.78
N LEU A 266 21.58 2.39 5.19
CA LEU A 266 21.71 3.72 4.59
C LEU A 266 23.07 4.35 4.91
N ASP A 267 23.54 4.22 6.15
CA ASP A 267 24.86 4.70 6.61
C ASP A 267 26.01 3.98 5.86
N GLU A 268 25.81 2.75 5.42
CA GLU A 268 26.75 1.96 4.61
C GLU A 268 26.68 2.27 3.09
N SER A 269 25.72 3.08 2.66
CA SER A 269 25.49 3.39 1.24
C SER A 269 26.09 4.74 0.81
N ASP A 270 26.18 4.96 -0.50
CA ASP A 270 26.65 6.25 -1.07
C ASP A 270 25.56 7.34 -1.13
N ILE A 271 24.36 7.06 -0.61
CA ILE A 271 23.24 8.00 -0.65
C ILE A 271 23.43 9.06 0.42
N SER A 272 23.45 10.34 0.02
CA SER A 272 23.52 11.44 0.97
C SER A 272 22.24 11.51 1.82
N HIS A 273 22.41 11.43 3.14
CA HIS A 273 21.28 11.43 4.09
C HIS A 273 21.60 12.20 5.39
N ASN A 274 22.64 13.05 5.39
CA ASN A 274 23.03 13.83 6.58
C ASN A 274 21.95 14.83 7.06
N SER A 275 20.95 15.11 6.21
CA SER A 275 19.87 16.05 6.50
C SER A 275 18.74 15.46 7.34
N TYR A 276 18.68 14.14 7.53
CA TYR A 276 17.60 13.47 8.26
C TYR A 276 18.07 12.18 8.94
N LYS A 277 17.30 11.71 9.93
CA LYS A 277 17.39 10.35 10.47
C LYS A 277 16.10 9.61 10.16
N LEU A 278 16.21 8.35 9.71
CA LEU A 278 15.04 7.59 9.27
C LEU A 278 13.97 7.49 10.35
N LYS A 279 14.38 7.27 11.60
CA LYS A 279 13.45 7.24 12.74
C LYS A 279 12.64 8.54 12.85
N GLU A 280 13.28 9.70 12.73
CA GLU A 280 12.60 11.00 12.85
C GLU A 280 11.61 11.23 11.70
N VAL A 281 12.02 10.86 10.48
CA VAL A 281 11.16 10.94 9.30
C VAL A 281 9.96 10.03 9.48
N MET A 282 10.18 8.74 9.72
CA MET A 282 9.12 7.73 9.75
C MET A 282 8.21 7.85 10.97
N ASP A 283 8.71 8.27 12.13
CA ASP A 283 7.87 8.52 13.31
C ASP A 283 6.80 9.58 13.03
N SER A 284 7.11 10.60 12.21
CA SER A 284 6.12 11.61 11.82
C SER A 284 4.95 11.02 11.02
N TRP A 285 5.16 9.92 10.29
CA TRP A 285 4.13 9.24 9.50
C TRP A 285 3.35 8.18 10.27
N LEU A 286 3.98 7.52 11.25
CA LEU A 286 3.40 6.38 11.96
C LEU A 286 2.59 6.77 13.21
N LYS A 287 3.05 7.80 13.93
CA LYS A 287 2.54 8.14 15.27
C LYS A 287 1.42 9.18 15.27
N GLN A 288 1.15 9.78 14.12
CA GLN A 288 0.19 10.87 13.94
C GLN A 288 -0.97 10.40 13.04
N ARG A 289 -2.15 11.00 13.22
CA ARG A 289 -3.32 10.72 12.37
C ARG A 289 -3.22 11.51 11.06
N HIS A 290 -4.02 11.10 10.07
CA HIS A 290 -4.16 11.83 8.81
C HIS A 290 -2.84 12.02 8.04
N TYR A 291 -2.82 12.98 7.13
CA TYR A 291 -1.71 13.28 6.26
C TYR A 291 -1.58 14.80 6.04
N PRO A 292 -0.41 15.27 5.59
CA PRO A 292 -0.24 16.67 5.20
C PRO A 292 -0.83 16.94 3.81
N VAL A 293 -1.27 18.17 3.60
CA VAL A 293 -1.40 18.78 2.27
C VAL A 293 -0.18 19.64 2.03
N VAL A 294 0.45 19.46 0.88
CA VAL A 294 1.48 20.37 0.38
C VAL A 294 0.79 21.44 -0.46
N ARG A 295 0.88 22.70 -0.04
CA ARG A 295 0.39 23.84 -0.83
C ARG A 295 1.51 24.42 -1.67
N VAL A 296 1.25 24.58 -2.96
CA VAL A 296 2.17 25.14 -3.95
C VAL A 296 1.61 26.47 -4.40
N ASN A 297 2.28 27.56 -4.01
CA ASN A 297 1.88 28.91 -4.39
C ASN A 297 2.97 29.57 -5.22
N ARG A 298 2.64 29.98 -6.45
CA ARG A 298 3.52 30.80 -7.27
C ARG A 298 3.28 32.29 -7.01
N ASN A 299 4.35 33.03 -6.74
CA ASN A 299 4.36 34.48 -6.81
C ASN A 299 4.46 34.89 -8.28
N TRP A 300 3.42 35.50 -8.82
CA TRP A 300 3.34 35.85 -10.24
C TRP A 300 4.15 37.08 -10.64
N ASP A 301 4.60 37.87 -9.66
CA ASP A 301 5.50 39.01 -9.91
C ASP A 301 6.96 38.56 -10.01
N THR A 302 7.37 37.60 -9.17
CA THR A 302 8.77 37.14 -9.09
C THR A 302 9.04 35.81 -9.80
N GLY A 303 8.00 35.02 -10.08
CA GLY A 303 8.12 33.63 -10.56
C GLY A 303 8.48 32.63 -9.46
N GLU A 304 8.69 33.07 -8.22
CA GLU A 304 9.07 32.23 -7.08
C GLU A 304 7.94 31.27 -6.70
N ILE A 305 8.26 29.98 -6.49
CA ILE A 305 7.28 29.00 -6.03
C ILE A 305 7.57 28.65 -4.57
N THR A 306 6.57 28.81 -3.71
CA THR A 306 6.65 28.48 -2.29
C THR A 306 5.83 27.25 -1.99
N LEU A 307 6.45 26.28 -1.31
CA LEU A 307 5.84 25.04 -0.85
C LEU A 307 5.68 25.09 0.66
N THR A 308 4.46 24.91 1.15
CA THR A 308 4.15 24.83 2.59
C THR A 308 3.42 23.53 2.90
N GLN A 309 3.44 23.13 4.17
CA GLN A 309 2.67 21.99 4.65
C GLN A 309 1.61 22.45 5.62
N GLU A 310 0.44 21.84 5.50
CA GLU A 310 -0.62 21.94 6.48
C GLU A 310 -1.12 20.55 6.82
N HIS A 311 -1.44 20.30 8.09
CA HIS A 311 -2.27 19.17 8.44
C HIS A 311 -3.64 19.36 7.77
N PHE A 312 -4.11 18.39 6.99
CA PHE A 312 -5.39 18.50 6.29
C PHE A 312 -6.53 18.85 7.26
N ARG A 313 -7.38 19.80 6.86
CA ARG A 313 -8.57 20.24 7.60
C ARG A 313 -9.75 20.39 6.65
N SER A 314 -10.89 19.83 7.04
CA SER A 314 -12.17 20.29 6.45
C SER A 314 -12.48 21.68 6.98
N LYS A 315 -12.90 22.61 6.11
CA LYS A 315 -13.26 23.99 6.50
C LYS A 315 -14.35 24.06 7.58
N ASN A 316 -15.11 22.97 7.76
CA ASN A 316 -16.21 22.86 8.71
C ASN A 316 -15.82 22.19 10.05
N ALA A 317 -14.57 21.79 10.25
CA ALA A 317 -14.13 21.13 11.48
C ALA A 317 -13.85 22.17 12.59
N SER A 318 -14.77 22.28 13.55
CA SER A 318 -14.58 23.03 14.79
C SER A 318 -13.85 22.17 15.85
N GLU A 319 -12.84 22.77 16.49
CA GLU A 319 -12.33 22.39 17.82
C GLU A 319 -11.46 21.12 17.96
N ARG A 320 -10.25 21.18 17.42
CA ARG A 320 -8.94 20.94 18.12
C ARG A 320 -7.84 21.00 17.06
N VAL A 321 -6.88 21.90 17.25
CA VAL A 321 -5.84 22.18 16.26
C VAL A 321 -4.72 21.17 16.43
N ASP A 322 -4.80 20.04 15.72
CA ASP A 322 -3.59 19.24 15.50
C ASP A 322 -2.64 20.09 14.63
N SER A 323 -1.55 20.51 15.27
CA SER A 323 -0.44 21.27 14.66
C SER A 323 0.69 20.36 14.21
N ASP A 324 0.40 19.06 14.14
CA ASP A 324 1.31 18.02 13.69
C ASP A 324 1.86 18.38 12.32
N LYS A 325 3.15 18.10 12.16
CA LYS A 325 3.87 18.33 10.92
C LYS A 325 4.71 17.11 10.60
N TRP A 326 5.02 16.97 9.32
CA TRP A 326 5.70 15.81 8.78
C TRP A 326 7.07 16.19 8.24
N TRP A 327 7.93 15.18 8.17
CA TRP A 327 9.07 15.21 7.27
C TRP A 327 8.60 14.76 5.89
N ILE A 328 8.36 15.71 5.00
CA ILE A 328 7.80 15.45 3.68
C ILE A 328 8.92 15.36 2.64
N PRO A 329 9.16 14.18 2.03
CA PRO A 329 10.04 14.06 0.88
C PRO A 329 9.37 14.70 -0.33
N LEU A 330 10.00 15.71 -0.92
CA LEU A 330 9.45 16.42 -2.08
C LEU A 330 10.17 16.02 -3.36
N THR A 331 9.36 15.72 -4.36
CA THR A 331 9.74 15.52 -5.76
C THR A 331 8.83 16.37 -6.62
N PHE A 332 9.32 16.85 -7.75
CA PHE A 332 8.49 17.56 -8.72
C PHE A 332 9.04 17.41 -10.13
N ALA A 333 8.16 17.58 -11.11
CA ALA A 333 8.49 17.76 -12.50
C ALA A 333 7.95 19.12 -12.97
N THR A 334 8.52 19.66 -14.04
CA THR A 334 8.04 20.88 -14.69
C THR A 334 7.74 20.61 -16.16
N GLN A 335 7.05 21.52 -16.84
CA GLN A 335 6.72 21.33 -18.25
C GLN A 335 7.96 21.34 -19.17
N THR A 336 8.97 22.17 -18.86
CA THR A 336 10.27 22.21 -19.56
C THR A 336 11.14 21.00 -19.27
N ASN A 337 11.03 20.41 -18.07
CA ASN A 337 11.72 19.19 -17.68
C ASN A 337 10.71 18.16 -17.12
N PRO A 338 9.92 17.49 -17.98
CA PRO A 338 8.85 16.57 -17.58
C PRO A 338 9.42 15.19 -17.19
N ASP A 339 10.46 15.17 -16.36
CA ASP A 339 11.04 13.95 -15.84
C ASP A 339 10.24 13.47 -14.62
N PHE A 340 9.32 12.53 -14.88
CA PHE A 340 8.58 11.82 -13.85
C PHE A 340 9.20 10.47 -13.49
N SER A 341 10.38 10.13 -14.00
CA SER A 341 11.07 8.87 -13.70
C SER A 341 11.93 8.99 -12.45
N ASN A 342 12.44 10.20 -12.15
CA ASN A 342 13.20 10.44 -10.94
C ASN A 342 12.30 10.65 -9.72
N THR A 343 12.16 9.59 -8.92
CA THR A 343 11.37 9.58 -7.68
C THR A 343 12.20 9.89 -6.42
N LEU A 344 13.49 10.16 -6.55
CA LEU A 344 14.34 10.44 -5.39
C LEU A 344 14.01 11.83 -4.81
N PRO A 345 13.79 11.96 -3.49
CA PRO A 345 13.51 13.24 -2.88
C PRO A 345 14.66 14.23 -3.10
N THR A 346 14.34 15.39 -3.65
CA THR A 346 15.30 16.48 -3.91
C THR A 346 15.26 17.53 -2.82
N TYR A 347 14.10 17.72 -2.21
CA TYR A 347 13.89 18.66 -1.11
C TYR A 347 13.16 17.96 0.05
N TRP A 348 13.32 18.52 1.24
CA TRP A 348 12.66 18.06 2.46
C TRP A 348 11.94 19.21 3.11
N LEU A 349 10.62 19.11 3.21
CA LEU A 349 9.83 20.06 3.98
C LEU A 349 9.71 19.51 5.40
N ARG A 350 10.48 20.09 6.32
CA ARG A 350 10.65 19.60 7.68
C ARG A 350 9.61 20.21 8.61
N PRO A 351 9.34 19.61 9.78
CA PRO A 351 8.40 20.17 10.75
C PRO A 351 8.70 21.63 11.17
N GLN A 352 9.98 21.97 11.32
CA GLN A 352 10.42 23.32 11.67
C GLN A 352 10.35 24.32 10.52
N ASP A 353 10.25 23.87 9.28
CA ASP A 353 10.26 24.76 8.13
C ASP A 353 8.93 25.52 8.03
N LYS A 354 9.03 26.81 7.68
CA LYS A 354 7.86 27.61 7.28
C LYS A 354 7.44 27.29 5.86
N ASN A 355 8.42 27.23 4.95
CA ASN A 355 8.24 26.94 3.54
C ASN A 355 9.56 26.41 2.95
N ILE A 356 9.47 25.93 1.71
CA ILE A 356 10.60 25.82 0.78
C ILE A 356 10.31 26.74 -0.40
N THR A 357 11.33 27.45 -0.85
CA THR A 357 11.30 28.27 -2.06
C THR A 357 12.01 27.54 -3.19
N ILE A 358 11.37 27.47 -4.35
CA ILE A 358 11.94 26.98 -5.61
C ILE A 358 11.97 28.14 -6.60
N GLU A 359 13.16 28.43 -7.13
CA GLU A 359 13.42 29.50 -8.09
C GLU A 359 13.79 28.93 -9.46
N GLY A 360 13.76 29.78 -10.49
CA GLY A 360 14.24 29.42 -11.83
C GLY A 360 13.29 28.58 -12.68
N ILE A 361 12.03 28.43 -12.26
CA ILE A 361 10.98 27.81 -13.08
C ILE A 361 10.36 28.89 -13.96
N ASP A 362 10.21 28.61 -15.26
CA ASP A 362 9.58 29.54 -16.20
C ASP A 362 8.15 29.90 -15.71
N PRO A 363 7.77 31.18 -15.64
CA PRO A 363 6.43 31.60 -15.25
C PRO A 363 5.31 30.98 -16.11
N ASN A 364 5.62 30.54 -17.32
CA ASN A 364 4.70 29.84 -18.21
C ASN A 364 4.56 28.34 -17.91
N ASP A 365 5.56 27.72 -17.29
CA ASP A 365 5.59 26.29 -16.97
C ASP A 365 4.59 25.93 -15.86
N TRP A 366 3.98 24.76 -15.95
CA TRP A 366 3.40 24.10 -14.77
C TRP A 366 4.50 23.45 -13.92
N ILE A 367 4.20 23.26 -12.64
CA ILE A 367 4.94 22.40 -11.71
C ILE A 367 3.97 21.34 -11.19
N ILE A 368 4.38 20.07 -11.19
CA ILE A 368 3.62 18.98 -10.58
C ILE A 368 4.50 18.35 -9.51
N VAL A 369 4.05 18.44 -8.26
CA VAL A 369 4.73 17.90 -7.07
C VAL A 369 4.22 16.48 -6.81
N ASN A 370 5.02 15.68 -6.10
CA ASN A 370 4.75 14.29 -5.76
C ASN A 370 4.73 13.40 -7.01
N VAL A 371 5.89 13.34 -7.69
CA VAL A 371 6.12 12.48 -8.87
C VAL A 371 5.68 11.04 -8.55
N GLN A 372 4.85 10.47 -9.42
CA GLN A 372 4.22 9.14 -9.30
C GLN A 372 3.44 8.90 -8.00
N GLN A 373 3.03 9.98 -7.32
CA GLN A 373 2.35 9.94 -6.02
C GLN A 373 3.10 9.05 -5.02
N ILE A 374 4.43 9.16 -4.97
CA ILE A 374 5.30 8.34 -4.11
C ILE A 374 5.08 8.68 -2.64
N GLY A 375 4.90 9.96 -2.33
CA GLY A 375 4.61 10.43 -0.99
C GLY A 375 3.15 10.25 -0.60
N TYR A 376 2.91 9.90 0.66
CA TYR A 376 1.57 9.78 1.24
C TYR A 376 1.00 11.15 1.63
N PHE A 377 0.81 12.03 0.66
CA PHE A 377 0.26 13.37 0.85
C PHE A 377 -0.45 13.87 -0.41
N ARG A 378 -1.35 14.84 -0.22
CA ARG A 378 -2.05 15.51 -1.31
C ARG A 378 -1.38 16.83 -1.66
N VAL A 379 -1.52 17.29 -2.91
CA VAL A 379 -0.94 18.55 -3.37
C VAL A 379 -2.05 19.50 -3.82
N ASN A 380 -2.08 20.70 -3.24
CA ASN A 380 -2.97 21.76 -3.69
C ASN A 380 -2.17 22.92 -4.29
N TYR A 381 -2.60 23.41 -5.43
CA TYR A 381 -1.96 24.51 -6.16
C TYR A 381 -2.82 25.78 -6.06
N ASP A 382 -2.22 26.95 -6.29
CA ASP A 382 -3.00 28.16 -6.56
C ASP A 382 -3.81 28.02 -7.86
N ASP A 383 -4.94 28.74 -7.97
CA ASP A 383 -5.88 28.63 -9.09
C ASP A 383 -5.22 28.79 -10.47
N SER A 384 -4.22 29.66 -10.58
CA SER A 384 -3.52 29.90 -11.86
C SER A 384 -2.61 28.73 -12.22
N SER A 385 -1.94 28.14 -11.23
CA SER A 385 -1.15 26.91 -11.39
C SER A 385 -2.04 25.71 -11.76
N TRP A 386 -3.20 25.55 -11.12
CA TRP A 386 -4.17 24.52 -11.51
C TRP A 386 -4.62 24.66 -12.97
N LYS A 387 -4.95 25.89 -13.40
CA LYS A 387 -5.33 26.17 -14.80
C LYS A 387 -4.22 25.88 -15.79
N LYS A 388 -2.95 26.10 -15.43
CA LYS A 388 -1.82 25.68 -16.29
C LYS A 388 -1.75 24.17 -16.47
N ILE A 389 -1.94 23.42 -15.39
CA ILE A 389 -2.01 21.95 -15.43
C ILE A 389 -3.19 21.52 -16.32
N ALA A 390 -4.38 22.09 -16.11
CA ALA A 390 -5.57 21.81 -16.92
C ALA A 390 -5.34 22.09 -18.41
N ASN A 391 -4.78 23.24 -18.76
CA ASN A 391 -4.48 23.59 -20.15
C ASN A 391 -3.52 22.59 -20.81
N TYR A 392 -2.51 22.13 -20.08
CA TYR A 392 -1.58 21.13 -20.60
C TYR A 392 -2.23 19.75 -20.77
N LEU A 393 -3.03 19.34 -19.78
CA LEU A 393 -3.79 18.09 -19.84
C LEU A 393 -4.77 18.06 -21.02
N ASN A 394 -5.36 19.20 -21.40
CA ASN A 394 -6.24 19.31 -22.58
C ASN A 394 -5.50 19.46 -23.92
N SER A 395 -4.16 19.35 -23.93
CA SER A 395 -3.36 19.38 -25.16
C SER A 395 -3.03 17.97 -25.66
N ASP A 396 -2.55 17.86 -26.90
CA ASP A 396 -2.07 16.59 -27.47
C ASP A 396 -0.82 16.03 -26.74
N ASN A 397 -0.19 16.82 -25.86
CA ASN A 397 1.01 16.42 -25.11
C ASN A 397 0.71 15.88 -23.70
N TYR A 398 -0.56 15.70 -23.32
CA TYR A 398 -0.96 15.33 -21.96
C TYR A 398 -0.27 14.06 -21.42
N THR A 399 0.06 13.12 -22.30
CA THR A 399 0.74 11.85 -21.96
C THR A 399 2.18 12.03 -21.47
N LYS A 400 2.78 13.23 -21.64
CA LYS A 400 4.08 13.58 -21.04
C LYS A 400 3.99 13.75 -19.52
N ILE A 401 2.80 14.02 -18.97
CA ILE A 401 2.56 13.88 -17.53
C ILE A 401 2.37 12.39 -17.24
N HIS A 402 3.14 11.84 -16.30
CA HIS A 402 3.05 10.42 -15.96
C HIS A 402 1.63 10.01 -15.57
N VAL A 403 1.21 8.81 -15.97
CA VAL A 403 -0.15 8.30 -15.75
C VAL A 403 -0.62 8.39 -14.30
N LEU A 404 0.25 8.04 -13.34
CA LEU A 404 -0.05 8.16 -11.91
C LEU A 404 -0.22 9.62 -11.45
N ASN A 405 0.50 10.57 -12.05
CA ASN A 405 0.31 11.98 -11.75
C ASN A 405 -1.00 12.52 -12.37
N ARG A 406 -1.38 12.04 -13.56
CA ARG A 406 -2.69 12.36 -14.16
C ARG A 406 -3.83 11.84 -13.29
N ALA A 407 -3.69 10.63 -12.77
CA ALA A 407 -4.62 10.04 -11.79
C ALA A 407 -4.65 10.87 -10.49
N SER A 408 -3.48 11.17 -9.90
CA SER A 408 -3.41 11.90 -8.63
C SER A 408 -3.96 13.32 -8.74
N ILE A 409 -3.80 13.98 -9.89
CA ILE A 409 -4.37 15.31 -10.16
C ILE A 409 -5.90 15.28 -10.06
N ILE A 410 -6.56 14.28 -10.66
CA ILE A 410 -8.02 14.15 -10.59
C ILE A 410 -8.48 13.81 -9.16
N ASP A 411 -7.81 12.88 -8.48
CA ASP A 411 -8.13 12.51 -7.10
C ASP A 411 -7.95 13.69 -6.13
N ASP A 412 -6.83 14.41 -6.21
CA ASP A 412 -6.56 15.60 -5.40
C ASP A 412 -7.54 16.73 -5.71
N ALA A 413 -7.79 17.02 -6.99
CA ALA A 413 -8.71 18.08 -7.40
C ALA A 413 -10.13 17.81 -6.90
N TYR A 414 -10.61 16.57 -7.00
CA TYR A 414 -11.91 16.20 -6.44
C TYR A 414 -11.95 16.31 -4.92
N HIS A 415 -10.91 15.83 -4.23
CA HIS A 415 -10.79 15.98 -2.78
C HIS A 415 -10.88 17.46 -2.35
N PHE A 416 -10.18 18.35 -3.05
CA PHE A 416 -10.24 19.79 -2.77
C PHE A 416 -11.56 20.42 -3.19
N LEU A 417 -12.24 19.91 -4.21
CA LEU A 417 -13.60 20.34 -4.56
C LEU A 417 -14.59 20.04 -3.43
N ILE A 418 -14.66 18.79 -2.95
CA ILE A 418 -15.64 18.37 -1.93
C ILE A 418 -15.34 18.96 -0.55
N THR A 419 -14.12 19.47 -0.33
CA THR A 419 -13.71 20.16 0.89
C THR A 419 -13.77 21.69 0.76
N HIS A 420 -14.33 22.19 -0.34
CA HIS A 420 -14.51 23.61 -0.66
C HIS A 420 -13.18 24.40 -0.74
N GLN A 421 -12.12 23.76 -1.21
CA GLN A 421 -10.79 24.33 -1.42
C GLN A 421 -10.38 24.46 -2.89
N LEU A 422 -11.23 24.01 -3.82
CA LEU A 422 -11.07 24.17 -5.26
C LEU A 422 -12.38 24.63 -5.89
N ASP A 423 -12.32 25.56 -6.84
CA ASP A 423 -13.48 25.99 -7.62
C ASP A 423 -13.93 24.88 -8.58
N ILE A 424 -15.25 24.69 -8.69
CA ILE A 424 -15.82 23.65 -9.55
C ILE A 424 -15.44 23.82 -11.02
N ASN A 425 -15.29 25.05 -11.52
CA ASN A 425 -14.90 25.28 -12.91
C ASN A 425 -13.48 24.77 -13.17
N ILE A 426 -12.55 24.96 -12.22
CA ILE A 426 -11.19 24.42 -12.33
C ILE A 426 -11.22 22.89 -12.35
N PHE A 427 -12.05 22.26 -11.49
CA PHE A 427 -12.23 20.81 -11.53
C PHE A 427 -12.78 20.33 -12.88
N LEU A 428 -13.77 21.02 -13.46
CA LEU A 428 -14.32 20.66 -14.77
C LEU A 428 -13.29 20.84 -15.90
N GLU A 429 -12.48 21.90 -15.87
CA GLU A 429 -11.37 22.11 -16.82
C GLU A 429 -10.33 20.98 -16.73
N LEU A 430 -10.01 20.54 -15.51
CA LEU A 430 -9.14 19.37 -15.28
C LEU A 430 -9.81 18.08 -15.76
N ALA A 431 -11.08 17.83 -15.45
CA ALA A 431 -11.75 16.60 -15.85
C ALA A 431 -11.96 16.51 -17.38
N ASN A 432 -11.98 17.63 -18.10
CA ASN A 432 -12.24 17.66 -19.53
C ASN A 432 -11.24 16.84 -20.37
N TYR A 433 -9.97 16.73 -19.96
CA TYR A 433 -9.00 15.92 -20.70
C TYR A 433 -9.32 14.42 -20.68
N LEU A 434 -10.13 13.95 -19.73
CA LEU A 434 -10.46 12.53 -19.64
C LEU A 434 -11.21 12.03 -20.89
N SER A 435 -11.83 12.94 -21.65
CA SER A 435 -12.42 12.65 -22.97
C SER A 435 -11.42 12.14 -24.02
N GLN A 436 -10.12 12.44 -23.85
CA GLN A 436 -9.03 11.94 -24.69
C GLN A 436 -8.15 10.89 -23.99
N GLU A 437 -8.39 10.60 -22.71
CA GLU A 437 -7.62 9.61 -21.95
C GLU A 437 -8.10 8.19 -22.26
N ILE A 438 -7.15 7.27 -22.41
CA ILE A 438 -7.42 5.85 -22.70
C ILE A 438 -6.78 4.92 -21.68
N ASP A 439 -5.86 5.42 -20.85
CA ASP A 439 -5.22 4.63 -19.81
C ASP A 439 -6.16 4.51 -18.60
N LEU A 440 -6.56 3.27 -18.31
CA LEU A 440 -7.45 2.94 -17.20
C LEU A 440 -6.94 3.48 -15.85
N VAL A 441 -5.63 3.55 -15.63
CA VAL A 441 -5.07 4.05 -14.37
C VAL A 441 -5.38 5.53 -14.17
N ALA A 442 -5.32 6.35 -15.22
CA ALA A 442 -5.67 7.77 -15.15
C ALA A 442 -7.19 8.00 -15.09
N LEU A 443 -7.99 7.13 -15.69
CA LEU A 443 -9.45 7.19 -15.64
C LEU A 443 -10.03 6.74 -14.29
N TYR A 444 -9.34 5.85 -13.57
CA TYR A 444 -9.85 5.19 -12.36
C TYR A 444 -10.36 6.15 -11.28
N PRO A 445 -9.65 7.24 -10.92
CA PRO A 445 -10.16 8.20 -9.94
C PRO A 445 -11.52 8.79 -10.34
N MET A 446 -11.73 9.06 -11.63
CA MET A 446 -13.01 9.55 -12.11
C MET A 446 -14.12 8.51 -12.01
N PHE A 447 -13.82 7.23 -12.25
CA PHE A 447 -14.82 6.16 -12.04
C PHE A 447 -15.26 6.07 -10.58
N ASN A 448 -14.33 6.17 -9.63
CA ASN A 448 -14.66 6.21 -8.20
C ASN A 448 -15.50 7.44 -7.85
N ILE A 449 -15.17 8.61 -8.42
CA ILE A 449 -15.95 9.84 -8.23
C ILE A 449 -17.38 9.65 -8.74
N LEU A 450 -17.55 9.10 -9.93
CA LEU A 450 -18.86 8.85 -10.54
C LEU A 450 -19.70 7.85 -9.74
N GLU A 451 -19.08 6.81 -9.20
CA GLU A 451 -19.75 5.87 -8.29
C GLU A 451 -20.23 6.58 -7.03
N PHE A 452 -19.36 7.36 -6.38
CA PHE A 452 -19.70 8.10 -5.16
C PHE A 452 -20.80 9.17 -5.40
N THR A 453 -20.79 9.79 -6.57
CA THR A 453 -21.72 10.86 -6.95
C THR A 453 -22.93 10.36 -7.73
N GLN A 454 -23.10 9.05 -7.93
CA GLN A 454 -24.20 8.48 -8.71
C GLN A 454 -25.57 8.98 -8.23
N GLY A 455 -25.77 9.09 -6.91
CA GLY A 455 -27.00 9.61 -6.32
C GLY A 455 -27.31 11.07 -6.69
N PHE A 456 -26.28 11.89 -6.88
CA PHE A 456 -26.41 13.30 -7.27
C PHE A 456 -26.96 13.42 -8.71
N TYR A 457 -26.57 12.53 -9.61
CA TYR A 457 -27.04 12.57 -11.00
C TYR A 457 -28.50 12.12 -11.20
N ASN A 458 -29.20 11.72 -10.13
CA ASN A 458 -30.63 11.41 -10.24
C ASN A 458 -31.52 12.66 -10.20
N PHE A 459 -30.98 13.84 -9.85
CA PHE A 459 -31.74 15.08 -9.78
C PHE A 459 -31.83 15.80 -11.14
N PRO A 460 -33.00 16.33 -11.57
CA PRO A 460 -33.16 17.07 -12.83
C PRO A 460 -32.26 18.30 -12.97
N GLU A 461 -32.00 19.00 -11.86
CA GLU A 461 -31.16 20.20 -11.79
C GLU A 461 -29.70 19.93 -12.19
N THR A 462 -29.31 18.65 -12.23
CA THR A 462 -27.95 18.22 -12.59
C THR A 462 -27.78 17.86 -14.06
N ASP A 463 -28.83 18.01 -14.89
CA ASP A 463 -28.81 17.63 -16.31
C ASP A 463 -27.68 18.33 -17.10
N TYR A 464 -27.34 19.58 -16.75
CA TYR A 464 -26.19 20.28 -17.33
C TYR A 464 -24.86 19.52 -17.10
N TYR A 465 -24.66 18.96 -15.90
CA TYR A 465 -23.46 18.20 -15.57
C TYR A 465 -23.45 16.82 -16.23
N LYS A 466 -24.62 16.20 -16.45
CA LYS A 466 -24.75 14.90 -17.14
C LYS A 466 -24.28 15.00 -18.60
N VAL A 467 -24.55 16.12 -19.27
CA VAL A 467 -24.11 16.34 -20.66
C VAL A 467 -22.60 16.42 -20.75
N ASN A 468 -21.94 17.09 -19.79
CA ASN A 468 -20.48 17.18 -19.77
C ASN A 468 -19.81 15.87 -19.32
N ILE A 469 -20.46 15.05 -18.49
CA ILE A 469 -19.97 13.72 -18.10
C ILE A 469 -20.08 12.71 -19.25
N LYS A 470 -21.08 12.83 -20.12
CA LYS A 470 -21.17 12.03 -21.37
C LYS A 470 -20.05 12.32 -22.38
N ILE A 471 -19.23 13.34 -22.15
CA ILE A 471 -18.03 13.60 -22.95
C ILE A 471 -16.82 12.87 -22.34
N VAL A 472 -16.89 12.50 -21.06
CA VAL A 472 -15.85 11.79 -20.30
C VAL A 472 -16.05 10.25 -20.31
N LEU A 473 -17.28 9.77 -20.52
CA LEU A 473 -17.65 8.37 -20.73
C LEU A 473 -17.98 8.11 -22.20
#